data_AF-D0R3M3-F1
#
_entry.id   AF-D0R3M3-F1
#
_cell.length_a   1.000
_cell.length_b   1.000
_cell.length_c   1.000
_cell.angle_alpha   90.00
_cell.angle_beta   90.00
_cell.angle_gamma   90.00
#
_symmetry.space_group_name_H-M   'P 1'
#
loop_
_entity.id
_entity.type
_entity.pdbx_description
1 polymer ?
#
loop_
_entity_poly.entity_id
_entity_poly.type
_entity_poly.pdbx_seq_one_letter_code
_entity_poly.pdbx_strand_id
1 'polypeptide(L)'
;MKIKELEEKLNSITSDDLNFTVKEEKEKRIATKLNGDTLDLEQIYKGEIIIYTGRKKYKEELLKIMPPHKEFDFWYVDTETTACLFDTTALVAYINVLKIVLKFLEEKNKEE
;
A
#
# COMPACT_ATOMS: atom_id res chain seq x y z
N MET A 1 4.45 -14.34 0.64
CA MET A 1 2.99 -14.14 0.85
C MET A 1 2.29 -13.74 -0.45
N LYS A 2 1.06 -14.22 -0.69
CA LYS A 2 0.22 -13.76 -1.84
C LYS A 2 -0.66 -12.57 -1.45
N ILE A 3 -1.06 -11.74 -2.43
CA ILE A 3 -1.92 -10.55 -2.21
C ILE A 3 -3.23 -10.89 -1.48
N LYS A 4 -3.88 -12.00 -1.85
CA LYS A 4 -5.11 -12.45 -1.18
C LYS A 4 -4.90 -12.79 0.30
N GLU A 5 -3.76 -13.41 0.62
CA GLU A 5 -3.40 -13.76 2.00
C GLU A 5 -3.06 -12.50 2.82
N LEU A 6 -2.48 -11.48 2.19
CA LEU A 6 -2.27 -10.17 2.80
C LEU A 6 -3.61 -9.51 3.16
N GLU A 7 -4.59 -9.51 2.25
CA GLU A 7 -5.94 -8.99 2.52
C GLU A 7 -6.65 -9.77 3.64
N GLU A 8 -6.57 -11.09 3.65
CA GLU A 8 -7.14 -11.94 4.71
C GLU A 8 -6.51 -11.64 6.07
N LYS A 9 -5.18 -11.49 6.15
CA LYS A 9 -4.48 -11.12 7.39
C LYS A 9 -4.87 -9.73 7.89
N LEU A 10 -5.01 -8.76 7.00
CA LEU A 10 -5.46 -7.41 7.37
C LEU A 10 -6.89 -7.40 7.90
N ASN A 11 -7.81 -8.15 7.30
CA ASN A 11 -9.20 -8.24 7.78
C ASN A 11 -9.35 -9.11 9.05
N SER A 12 -8.35 -9.92 9.40
CA SER A 12 -8.38 -10.69 10.66
C SER A 12 -8.18 -9.84 11.92
N ILE A 13 -7.68 -8.62 11.77
CA ILE A 13 -7.39 -7.69 12.87
C ILE A 13 -8.41 -6.55 12.97
N THR A 14 -9.50 -6.60 12.20
CA THR A 14 -10.52 -5.55 12.16
C THR A 14 -11.76 -5.87 12.99
N SER A 15 -12.52 -4.82 13.31
CA SER A 15 -13.89 -4.88 13.83
C SER A 15 -14.92 -4.78 12.69
N ASP A 16 -16.18 -5.14 12.93
CA ASP A 16 -17.28 -5.13 11.95
C ASP A 16 -17.44 -3.82 11.13
N ASP A 17 -16.97 -2.69 11.66
CA ASP A 17 -17.04 -1.37 11.03
C ASP A 17 -15.83 -1.00 10.12
N LEU A 18 -14.76 -1.80 10.12
CA LEU A 18 -13.51 -1.51 9.42
C LEU A 18 -13.13 -2.67 8.51
N ASN A 19 -12.98 -2.43 7.22
CA ASN A 19 -12.52 -3.46 6.29
C ASN A 19 -11.34 -2.94 5.46
N PHE A 20 -10.45 -3.85 5.08
CA PHE A 20 -9.34 -3.60 4.19
C PHE A 20 -9.59 -4.21 2.83
N THR A 21 -9.23 -3.47 1.78
CA THR A 21 -9.15 -3.98 0.41
C THR A 21 -7.75 -3.77 -0.10
N VAL A 22 -7.15 -4.83 -0.63
CA VAL A 22 -5.81 -4.83 -1.20
C VAL A 22 -5.93 -4.98 -2.70
N LYS A 23 -5.40 -4.02 -3.45
CA LYS A 23 -5.37 -4.09 -4.91
C LYS A 23 -3.94 -4.12 -5.39
N GLU A 24 -3.63 -5.06 -6.28
CA GLU A 24 -2.38 -5.09 -7.02
C GLU A 24 -2.63 -4.50 -8.42
N GLU A 25 -1.95 -3.40 -8.74
CA GLU A 25 -1.98 -2.80 -10.07
C GLU A 25 -1.02 -3.56 -10.99
N LYS A 26 -1.59 -4.32 -11.93
CA LYS A 26 -0.85 -5.20 -12.84
C LYS A 26 -0.48 -4.53 -14.15
N GLU A 27 -1.00 -3.34 -14.40
CA GLU A 27 -0.76 -2.54 -15.60
C GLU A 27 0.23 -1.42 -15.31
N LYS A 28 1.19 -1.23 -16.21
CA LYS A 28 2.07 -0.06 -16.16
C LYS A 28 1.22 1.16 -16.51
N ARG A 29 1.10 2.11 -15.60
CA ARG A 29 0.56 3.44 -15.94
C ARG A 29 1.73 4.38 -16.24
N ILE A 30 1.51 5.33 -17.14
CA ILE A 30 2.47 6.40 -17.39
C ILE A 30 1.88 7.65 -16.73
N ALA A 31 2.52 8.14 -15.67
CA ALA A 31 2.22 9.45 -15.12
C ALA A 31 3.00 10.49 -15.93
N THR A 32 2.33 11.55 -16.34
CA THR A 32 2.97 12.70 -16.98
C THR A 32 3.28 13.74 -15.90
N LYS A 33 4.56 14.06 -15.70
CA LYS A 33 4.99 15.12 -14.79
C LYS A 33 5.62 16.24 -15.61
N LEU A 34 5.17 17.47 -15.41
CA LEU A 34 5.71 18.63 -16.13
C LEU A 34 6.94 19.14 -15.37
N ASN A 35 8.11 19.08 -16.01
CA ASN A 35 9.37 19.62 -15.49
C ASN A 35 9.83 20.77 -16.41
N GLY A 36 9.51 22.00 -16.03
CA GLY A 36 9.76 23.17 -16.88
C GLY A 36 8.96 23.09 -18.20
N ASP A 37 9.66 23.10 -19.33
CA ASP A 37 9.07 22.98 -20.68
C ASP A 37 9.04 21.53 -21.21
N THR A 38 9.50 20.55 -20.42
CA THR A 38 9.56 19.14 -20.81
C THR A 38 8.55 18.29 -20.04
N LEU A 39 7.91 17.38 -20.77
CA LEU A 39 6.88 16.48 -20.27
C LEU A 39 7.55 15.13 -19.99
N ASP A 40 7.93 14.92 -18.75
CA ASP A 40 8.59 13.68 -18.34
C ASP A 40 7.53 12.59 -18.13
N LEU A 41 7.74 11.45 -18.77
CA LEU A 41 6.92 10.25 -18.60
C LEU A 41 7.50 9.46 -17.42
N GLU A 42 6.88 9.60 -16.26
CA GLU A 42 7.21 8.83 -15.07
C GLU A 42 6.47 7.48 -15.14
N GLN A 43 7.22 6.38 -15.10
CA GLN A 43 6.64 5.04 -15.17
C GLN A 43 6.07 4.66 -13.79
N ILE A 44 4.75 4.55 -13.68
CA ILE A 44 4.09 3.94 -12.51
C ILE A 44 4.37 2.42 -12.54
N TYR A 45 4.79 1.88 -11.40
CA TYR A 45 5.46 0.58 -11.34
C TYR A 45 4.45 -0.56 -11.41
N LYS A 46 4.75 -1.58 -12.23
CA LYS A 46 3.94 -2.80 -12.31
C LYS A 46 4.11 -3.58 -11.00
N GLY A 47 3.01 -3.93 -10.34
CA GLY A 47 3.04 -4.66 -9.07
C GLY A 47 2.91 -3.78 -7.84
N GLU A 48 2.53 -2.50 -7.98
CA GLU A 48 2.12 -1.66 -6.86
C GLU A 48 0.92 -2.29 -6.13
N ILE A 49 0.99 -2.29 -4.80
CA ILE A 49 -0.04 -2.82 -3.93
C ILE A 49 -0.61 -1.66 -3.12
N ILE A 50 -1.89 -1.36 -3.31
CA ILE A 50 -2.58 -0.28 -2.60
C ILE A 50 -3.48 -0.90 -1.54
N ILE A 51 -3.26 -0.51 -0.28
CA ILE A 51 -4.13 -0.88 0.84
C ILE A 51 -5.09 0.26 1.08
N TYR A 52 -6.37 -0.05 0.95
CA TYR A 52 -7.45 0.86 1.29
C TYR A 52 -8.07 0.48 2.63
N THR A 53 -8.40 1.49 3.42
CA THR A 53 -9.26 1.35 4.58
C THR A 53 -10.66 1.86 4.23
N GLY A 54 -11.69 1.16 4.69
CA GLY A 54 -13.07 1.57 4.51
C GLY A 54 -13.84 1.57 5.82
N ARG A 55 -14.56 2.66 6.07
CA ARG A 55 -15.60 2.74 7.12
C ARG A 55 -16.93 3.02 6.44
N LYS A 56 -17.83 2.04 6.39
CA LYS A 56 -19.13 2.11 5.67
C LYS A 56 -18.96 2.46 4.18
N LYS A 57 -19.41 3.66 3.75
CA LYS A 57 -19.38 4.13 2.35
C LYS A 57 -18.11 4.88 1.97
N TYR A 58 -17.25 5.19 2.94
CA TYR A 58 -16.02 5.94 2.71
C TYR A 58 -14.86 4.96 2.54
N LYS A 59 -14.08 5.16 1.48
CA LYS A 59 -12.89 4.39 1.15
C LYS A 59 -11.73 5.36 1.04
N GLU A 60 -10.71 5.15 1.84
CA GLU A 60 -9.51 5.98 1.87
C GLU A 60 -8.28 5.12 1.61
N GLU A 61 -7.30 5.68 0.92
CA GLU A 61 -6.01 5.03 0.73
C GLU A 61 -5.21 5.11 2.04
N LEU A 62 -4.76 3.97 2.55
CA LEU A 62 -4.05 3.87 3.82
C LEU A 62 -2.53 3.76 3.65
N LEU A 63 -2.07 3.07 2.61
CA LEU A 63 -0.65 3.00 2.24
C LEU A 63 -0.50 2.38 0.85
N LYS A 64 0.64 2.61 0.22
CA LYS A 64 1.07 1.90 -0.99
C LYS A 64 2.36 1.13 -0.72
N ILE A 65 2.47 -0.05 -1.31
CA ILE A 65 3.69 -0.85 -1.32
C ILE A 65 4.16 -0.94 -2.76
N MET A 66 5.38 -0.47 -3.01
CA MET A 66 5.96 -0.39 -4.35
C MET A 66 7.08 -1.44 -4.49
N PRO A 67 7.10 -2.20 -5.60
CA PRO A 67 8.15 -3.18 -5.85
C PRO A 67 9.49 -2.49 -6.19
N PRO A 68 10.62 -3.21 -6.05
CA PRO A 68 11.92 -2.73 -6.49
C PRO A 68 11.90 -2.29 -7.96
N HIS A 69 12.60 -1.21 -8.27
CA HIS A 69 12.74 -0.67 -9.62
C HIS A 69 14.12 -0.05 -9.85
N LYS A 70 14.35 0.53 -11.04
CA LYS A 70 15.67 0.98 -11.49
C LYS A 70 16.39 1.97 -10.55
N GLU A 71 15.65 2.74 -9.77
CA GLU A 71 16.21 3.77 -8.88
C GLU A 71 16.31 3.30 -7.43
N PHE A 72 15.47 2.33 -7.03
CA PHE A 72 15.44 1.75 -5.69
C PHE A 72 15.36 0.23 -5.81
N ASP A 73 16.43 -0.46 -5.41
CA ASP A 73 16.56 -1.92 -5.43
C ASP A 73 15.88 -2.61 -4.24
N PHE A 74 15.01 -1.90 -3.53
CA PHE A 74 14.28 -2.39 -2.37
C PHE A 74 12.78 -2.10 -2.49
N TRP A 75 11.98 -2.93 -1.82
CA TRP A 75 10.56 -2.65 -1.65
C TRP A 75 10.36 -1.39 -0.80
N TYR A 76 9.52 -0.48 -1.28
CA TYR A 76 9.23 0.79 -0.62
C TYR A 76 7.78 0.83 -0.12
N VAL A 77 7.55 1.43 1.05
CA VAL A 77 6.20 1.65 1.59
C VAL A 77 5.94 3.14 1.68
N ASP A 78 4.99 3.61 0.89
CA ASP A 78 4.46 4.95 0.97
C ASP A 78 3.35 5.01 2.02
N THR A 79 3.56 5.83 3.05
CA THR A 79 2.61 6.05 4.15
C THR A 79 1.94 7.42 4.10
N GLU A 80 2.17 8.23 3.06
CA GLU A 80 1.54 9.53 2.90
C GLU A 80 0.05 9.39 2.56
N THR A 81 -0.77 9.35 3.61
CA THR A 81 -2.22 9.46 3.47
C THR A 81 -2.70 10.76 4.08
N THR A 82 -3.71 11.35 3.46
CA THR A 82 -4.50 12.47 4.01
C THR A 82 -5.30 12.08 5.27
N ALA A 83 -5.28 10.81 5.69
CA ALA A 83 -6.06 10.24 6.78
C ALA A 83 -5.24 10.01 8.08
N CYS A 84 -4.19 10.80 8.32
CA CYS A 84 -3.34 10.72 9.52
C CYS A 84 -3.95 11.42 10.76
N LEU A 85 -5.21 11.11 11.09
CA LEU A 85 -5.82 11.48 12.37
C LEU A 85 -6.26 10.20 13.09
N PHE A 86 -5.34 9.62 13.86
CA PHE A 86 -5.58 8.40 14.62
C PHE A 86 -5.83 8.74 16.11
N ASP A 87 -6.95 8.28 16.66
CA ASP A 87 -7.09 8.11 18.10
C ASP A 87 -6.26 6.90 18.59
N THR A 88 -6.20 6.65 19.89
CA THR A 88 -5.40 5.54 20.46
C THR A 88 -5.77 4.17 19.90
N THR A 89 -7.03 3.96 19.55
CA THR A 89 -7.53 2.69 19.00
C THR A 89 -7.14 2.54 17.54
N ALA A 90 -7.30 3.61 16.76
CA ALA A 90 -6.94 3.65 15.35
C ALA A 90 -5.41 3.54 15.15
N LEU A 91 -4.61 4.10 16.07
CA LEU A 91 -3.15 3.99 16.04
C LEU A 91 -2.69 2.54 16.28
N VAL A 92 -3.32 1.82 17.21
CA VAL A 92 -3.01 0.40 17.45
C VAL A 92 -3.35 -0.45 16.21
N ALA A 93 -4.49 -0.19 15.58
CA ALA A 93 -4.85 -0.85 14.33
C ALA A 93 -3.82 -0.55 13.22
N TYR A 94 -3.42 0.71 13.06
CA TYR A 94 -2.41 1.13 12.09
C TYR A 94 -1.05 0.45 12.33
N ILE A 95 -0.58 0.39 13.58
CA ILE A 95 0.66 -0.32 13.93
C ILE A 95 0.56 -1.81 13.57
N ASN A 96 -0.60 -2.44 13.80
CA ASN A 96 -0.80 -3.83 13.44
C ASN A 96 -0.82 -4.05 11.92
N VAL A 97 -1.38 -3.11 11.15
CA VAL A 97 -1.27 -3.09 9.69
C VAL A 97 0.20 -3.04 9.27
N LEU A 98 0.99 -2.10 9.82
CA LEU A 98 2.42 -2.00 9.51
C LEU A 98 3.21 -3.27 9.85
N LYS A 99 2.89 -3.96 10.96
CA LYS A 99 3.50 -5.25 11.30
C LYS A 99 3.18 -6.35 10.29
N ILE A 100 1.96 -6.37 9.74
CA ILE A 100 1.56 -7.33 8.71
C ILE A 100 2.29 -7.01 7.39
N VAL A 101 2.37 -5.72 7.03
CA VAL A 101 3.11 -5.27 5.84
C VAL A 101 4.60 -5.59 5.95
N LEU A 102 5.22 -5.40 7.12
CA LEU A 102 6.61 -5.78 7.36
C LEU A 102 6.84 -7.27 7.08
N LYS A 103 5.98 -8.15 7.61
CA LYS A 103 6.07 -9.60 7.34
C LYS A 103 5.91 -9.92 5.86
N PHE A 104 5.01 -9.22 5.17
CA PHE A 104 4.84 -9.37 3.73
C PHE A 104 6.15 -9.05 2.98
N LEU A 105 6.83 -7.95 3.34
CA LEU A 105 8.11 -7.55 2.74
C LEU A 105 9.25 -8.51 3.08
N GLU A 106 9.34 -8.97 4.33
CA GLU A 106 10.32 -9.98 4.75
C GLU A 106 10.21 -11.28 3.96
N GLU A 107 8.99 -11.70 3.62
CA GLU A 107 8.76 -12.87 2.77
C GLU A 107 9.12 -12.59 1.31
N LYS A 108 8.82 -11.39 0.79
CA LYS A 108 9.15 -11.02 -0.59
C LYS A 108 10.64 -10.95 -0.85
N ASN A 109 11.42 -10.41 0.09
CA ASN A 109 12.88 -10.36 0.00
C ASN A 109 13.56 -11.75 0.11
N LYS A 110 12.85 -12.80 0.56
CA LYS A 110 13.37 -14.18 0.61
C LYS A 110 13.04 -14.99 -0.65
N GLU A 111 12.14 -14.49 -1.49
CA GLU A 111 11.72 -15.12 -2.74
C GLU A 111 12.63 -14.72 -3.94
N GLU A 112 13.57 -13.78 -3.74
CA GLU A 112 14.66 -13.40 -4.66
C GLU A 112 15.94 -14.20 -4.41
#